data_AF-A0A2E0QGH4-F1
#
_entry.id   AF-A0A2E0QGH4-F1
#
_cell.length_a   1.000
_cell.length_b   1.000
_cell.length_c   1.000
_cell.angle_alpha   90.00
_cell.angle_beta   90.00
_cell.angle_gamma   90.00
#
_symmetry.space_group_name_H-M   'P 1'
#
loop_
_entity.id
_entity.type
_entity.pdbx_description
1 polymer ?
#
loop_
_entity_poly.entity_id
_entity_poly.type
_entity_poly.pdbx_seq_one_letter_code
_entity_poly.pdbx_strand_id
1 'polypeptide(L)' 'MGFDFRSFAESYVNELVDTLGGMPLDSLEEFWNLVEATRDLDGTIHFIGNGGSAGTPSHSAGDWSKEL' A
#
# COMPACT_ATOMS: atom_id res chain seq x y z
N MET A 1 -18.20 29.13 7.12
CA MET A 1 -17.44 28.88 5.88
C MET A 1 -17.91 27.52 5.38
N GLY A 2 -18.51 27.45 4.19
CA GLY A 2 -19.00 26.19 3.63
C GLY A 2 -17.85 25.33 3.10
N PHE A 3 -18.11 24.05 2.88
CA PHE A 3 -17.18 23.16 2.20
C PHE A 3 -17.00 23.58 0.73
N ASP A 4 -15.76 23.81 0.32
CA ASP A 4 -15.41 24.02 -1.09
C ASP A 4 -14.97 22.68 -1.70
N PHE A 5 -15.90 22.05 -2.40
CA PHE A 5 -15.68 20.77 -3.06
C PHE A 5 -14.56 20.82 -4.09
N ARG A 6 -14.46 21.90 -4.88
CA ARG A 6 -13.55 21.95 -6.01
C ARG A 6 -12.11 22.05 -5.54
N SER A 7 -11.86 22.95 -4.58
CA SER A 7 -10.55 23.09 -3.95
C SER A 7 -10.10 21.79 -3.27
N PHE A 8 -11.01 21.12 -2.54
CA PHE A 8 -10.73 19.82 -1.94
C PHE A 8 -10.35 18.76 -2.98
N ALA A 9 -11.15 18.61 -4.04
CA ALA A 9 -10.93 17.60 -5.06
C ALA A 9 -9.63 17.83 -5.84
N GLU A 10 -9.33 19.10 -6.18
CA GLU A 10 -8.07 19.47 -6.85
C GLU A 10 -6.85 19.19 -5.95
N SER A 11 -6.91 19.53 -4.65
CA SER A 11 -5.84 19.21 -3.69
C SER A 11 -5.61 17.71 -3.57
N TYR A 12 -6.68 16.94 -3.39
CA TYR A 12 -6.61 15.49 -3.22
C TYR A 12 -5.98 14.79 -4.43
N VAL A 13 -6.39 15.18 -5.65
CA VAL A 13 -5.83 14.60 -6.88
C VAL A 13 -4.36 14.97 -7.03
N ASN A 14 -3.97 16.22 -6.76
CA ASN A 14 -2.58 16.63 -6.85
C ASN A 14 -1.71 15.89 -5.83
N GLU A 15 -2.16 15.80 -4.58
CA GLU A 15 -1.46 15.03 -3.53
C GLU A 15 -1.30 13.55 -3.92
N LEU A 16 -2.33 12.95 -4.52
CA LEU A 16 -2.24 11.58 -5.03
C LEU A 16 -1.20 11.45 -6.15
N VAL A 17 -1.21 12.34 -7.13
CA VAL A 17 -0.24 12.34 -8.23
C VAL A 17 1.18 12.51 -7.71
N ASP A 18 1.40 13.46 -6.80
CA ASP A 18 2.71 13.71 -6.20
C ASP A 18 3.18 12.50 -5.38
N THR A 19 2.29 11.88 -4.61
CA THR A 19 2.58 10.67 -3.83
C THR A 19 2.97 9.51 -4.73
N LEU A 20 2.25 9.31 -5.83
CA LEU A 20 2.57 8.26 -6.81
C LEU A 20 3.88 8.58 -7.56
N GLY A 21 4.13 9.86 -7.90
CA GLY A 21 5.35 10.30 -8.56
C GLY A 21 6.59 10.19 -7.67
N GLY A 22 6.44 10.31 -6.35
CA GLY A 22 7.49 10.16 -5.36
C GLY A 22 7.71 8.74 -4.86
N MET A 23 7.08 7.74 -5.48
CA MET A 23 7.13 6.36 -5.02
C MET A 23 8.58 5.81 -5.09
N PRO A 24 9.14 5.29 -3.98
CA PRO A 24 10.53 4.84 -3.94
C PRO A 24 10.66 3.46 -4.58
N LEU A 25 10.81 3.42 -5.91
CA LEU A 25 10.82 2.17 -6.69
C LEU A 25 11.89 1.18 -6.21
N ASP A 26 13.08 1.65 -5.87
CA ASP A 26 14.16 0.79 -5.36
C ASP A 26 13.76 0.08 -4.05
N SER A 27 13.10 0.80 -3.13
CA SER A 27 12.61 0.22 -1.87
C SER A 27 11.44 -0.75 -2.10
N LEU A 28 10.61 -0.51 -3.12
CA LEU A 28 9.55 -1.44 -3.49
C LEU A 28 10.11 -2.72 -4.12
N GLU A 29 11.15 -2.62 -4.95
CA GLU A 29 11.85 -3.77 -5.51
C GLU A 29 12.54 -4.58 -4.40
N GLU A 30 13.18 -3.92 -3.43
CA GLU A 30 13.74 -4.59 -2.26
C GLU A 30 12.66 -5.32 -1.46
N PHE A 31 11.53 -4.67 -1.19
CA PHE A 31 10.38 -5.30 -0.53
C PHE A 31 9.88 -6.54 -1.30
N TRP A 32 9.73 -6.43 -2.62
CA TRP A 32 9.33 -7.54 -3.48
C TRP A 32 10.29 -8.73 -3.36
N ASN A 33 11.60 -8.48 -3.44
CA ASN A 33 12.61 -9.54 -3.31
C ASN A 33 12.55 -10.24 -1.94
N LEU A 34 12.27 -9.50 -0.86
CA LEU A 34 12.09 -10.07 0.48
C LEU A 34 10.85 -10.97 0.56
N VAL A 35 9.76 -10.59 -0.11
CA VAL A 35 8.52 -11.39 -0.18
C VAL A 35 8.79 -12.71 -0.89
N GLU A 36 9.39 -12.66 -2.08
CA GLU A 36 9.71 -13.85 -2.87
C GLU A 36 10.67 -14.78 -2.12
N ALA A 37 11.74 -14.24 -1.53
CA ALA A 37 12.68 -15.03 -0.74
C ALA A 37 12.02 -15.70 0.47
N THR A 38 11.08 -15.01 1.14
CA THR A 38 10.33 -15.60 2.25
C THR A 38 9.45 -16.74 1.79
N ARG A 39 8.79 -16.60 0.63
CA ARG A 39 7.98 -17.67 0.03
C ARG A 39 8.84 -18.89 -0.33
N ASP A 40 9.98 -18.68 -0.98
CA ASP A 40 10.88 -19.76 -1.41
C ASP A 40 11.47 -20.56 -0.23
N LEU A 41 11.50 -19.95 0.96
CA LEU A 41 11.94 -20.57 2.21
C LEU A 41 10.79 -21.19 3.04
N ASP A 42 9.59 -21.31 2.46
CA ASP A 42 8.36 -21.77 3.14
C ASP A 42 8.05 -20.95 4.42
N GLY A 43 8.38 -19.67 4.37
CA GLY A 43 8.18 -18.71 5.46
C GLY A 43 6.76 -18.15 5.48
N THR A 44 6.45 -17.38 6.53
CA THR A 44 5.16 -16.71 6.69
C THR A 44 5.34 -15.21 6.81
N ILE A 45 4.56 -14.45 6.06
CA ILE A 45 4.53 -12.98 6.10
C ILE A 45 3.30 -12.54 6.90
N HIS A 46 3.50 -11.72 7.93
CA HIS A 46 2.44 -11.20 8.78
C HIS A 46 2.24 -9.71 8.53
N PHE A 47 1.06 -9.32 8.03
CA PHE A 47 0.66 -7.93 7.90
C PHE A 47 0.01 -7.42 9.19
N ILE A 48 0.40 -6.21 9.62
CA ILE A 48 -0.10 -5.58 10.84
C ILE A 48 -0.44 -4.12 10.54
N GLY A 49 -1.56 -3.62 11.07
CA GLY A 49 -2.01 -2.24 10.86
C GLY A 49 -3.03 -1.83 11.92
N ASN A 50 -3.23 -0.52 12.08
CA ASN A 50 -4.08 0.06 13.12
C ASN A 50 -5.08 1.06 12.53
N GLY A 51 -6.30 1.13 13.09
CA GLY A 51 -7.31 2.08 12.62
C GLY A 51 -7.65 1.86 11.14
N GLY A 52 -7.69 2.93 10.35
CA GLY A 52 -7.98 2.85 8.91
C GLY A 52 -6.96 2.00 8.13
N SER A 53 -5.70 1.92 8.60
CA SER A 53 -4.68 1.12 7.92
C SER A 53 -4.80 -0.38 8.18
N ALA A 54 -5.61 -0.82 9.15
CA ALA A 54 -5.88 -2.24 9.40
C ALA A 54 -6.65 -2.91 8.25
N GLY A 55 -7.35 -2.12 7.43
CA GLY A 55 -8.00 -2.60 6.21
C GLY A 55 -7.00 -3.22 5.24
N THR A 56 -5.82 -2.60 5.07
CA THR A 56 -4.79 -3.08 4.14
C THR A 56 -4.30 -4.49 4.51
N PRO A 57 -3.83 -4.79 5.74
CA PRO A 57 -3.53 -6.15 6.18
C PRO A 57 -4.67 -7.15 5.98
N SER A 58 -5.92 -6.77 6.30
CA SER A 58 -7.05 -7.69 6.19
C SER A 58 -7.37 -8.09 4.76
N HIS A 59 -7.22 -7.17 3.80
CA HIS A 59 -7.42 -7.44 2.38
C HIS A 59 -6.20 -8.13 1.77
N SER A 60 -4.99 -7.61 2.01
CA SER A 60 -3.75 -8.15 1.45
C SER A 60 -3.48 -9.59 1.89
N ALA A 61 -3.74 -9.96 3.14
CA ALA A 61 -3.60 -11.37 3.57
C ALA A 61 -4.53 -12.32 2.81
N GLY A 62 -5.74 -11.85 2.47
CA GLY A 62 -6.72 -12.62 1.70
C GLY A 62 -6.40 -12.71 0.21
N ASP A 63 -5.72 -11.72 -0.35
CA ASP A 63 -5.34 -11.69 -1.77
C ASP A 63 -4.04 -12.45 -2.01
N TRP A 64 -3.04 -12.28 -1.13
CA TRP A 64 -1.75 -12.98 -1.23
C TRP A 64 -1.90 -14.49 -1.07
N SER A 65 -2.88 -14.96 -0.30
CA SER A 65 -3.16 -16.41 -0.20
C SER A 65 -3.84 -17.01 -1.44
N LYS A 66 -4.27 -16.19 -2.40
CA LYS A 66 -4.91 -16.65 -3.65
C LYS A 66 -4.02 -16.45 -4.88
N GLU A 67 -3.20 -15.41 -4.87
CA GLU A 67 -2.44 -14.95 -6.03
C GLU A 67 -0.93 -15.29 -5.96
N LEU A 68 -0.43 -15.65 -4.77
CA LEU A 68 0.94 -16.14 -4.53
C LEU A 68 0.91 -17.61 -4.11
#